data_AF-A0A537SNM4-F1
#
_entry.id   AF-A0A537SNM4-F1
#
_cell.length_a   1.000
_cell.length_b   1.000
_cell.length_c   1.000
_cell.angle_alpha   90.00
_cell.angle_beta   90.00
_cell.angle_gamma   90.00
#
_symmetry.space_group_name_H-M   'P 1'
#
loop_
_entity.id
_entity.type
_entity.pdbx_description
1 polymer ?
#
loop_
_entity_poly.entity_id
_entity_poly.type
_entity_poly.pdbx_seq_one_letter_code
_entity_poly.pdbx_strand_id
1 'polypeptide(L)' 'MMSAKSEIQVDTPEVRVTEWRLAPGSATGHHVHQMDYVIVPVTSGE' A
#
# COMPACT_ATOMS: atom_id res chain seq x y z
N MET A 1 0.73 8.97 -15.18
CA MET A 1 1.38 8.69 -13.88
C MET A 1 1.82 7.25 -13.88
N MET A 2 2.97 6.95 -13.30
CA MET A 2 3.41 5.56 -13.12
C MET A 2 2.53 4.90 -12.04
N SER A 3 2.27 3.60 -12.15
CA SER A 3 1.57 2.88 -11.08
C SER A 3 2.52 2.61 -9.92
N ALA A 4 2.06 2.80 -8.69
CA ALA A 4 2.76 2.30 -7.51
C ALA A 4 2.86 0.76 -7.58
N LYS A 5 3.89 0.19 -6.95
CA LYS A 5 4.02 -1.27 -6.83
C LYS A 5 3.49 -1.72 -5.47
N SER A 6 2.80 -2.85 -5.45
CA SER A 6 2.35 -3.50 -4.22
C SER A 6 2.73 -4.97 -4.17
N GLU A 7 2.95 -5.46 -2.96
CA GLU A 7 3.23 -6.86 -2.67
C GLU A 7 2.45 -7.26 -1.42
N ILE A 8 1.63 -8.31 -1.52
CA ILE A 8 0.94 -8.87 -0.36
C ILE A 8 1.93 -9.77 0.36
N GLN A 9 2.38 -9.33 1.54
CA GLN A 9 3.35 -10.06 2.35
C GLN A 9 2.67 -11.11 3.26
N VAL A 10 1.45 -10.80 3.72
CA VAL A 10 0.63 -11.70 4.56
C VAL A 10 -0.82 -11.60 4.09
N ASP A 11 -1.49 -12.75 3.96
CA ASP A 11 -2.93 -12.83 3.68
C ASP A 11 -3.55 -13.99 4.47
N THR A 12 -4.29 -13.64 5.50
CA THR A 12 -4.95 -14.57 6.43
C THR A 12 -6.40 -14.15 6.61
N PRO A 13 -7.28 -15.01 7.16
CA PRO A 13 -8.65 -14.61 7.50
C PRO A 13 -8.72 -13.40 8.43
N GLU A 14 -7.72 -13.19 9.28
CA GLU A 14 -7.69 -12.13 10.29
C GLU A 14 -7.10 -10.83 9.76
N VAL A 15 -6.09 -10.90 8.88
CA VAL A 15 -5.34 -9.71 8.42
C VAL A 15 -4.71 -9.90 7.05
N ARG A 16 -4.65 -8.79 6.30
CA ARG A 16 -3.82 -8.63 5.10
C ARG A 16 -2.77 -7.53 5.32
N VAL A 17 -1.52 -7.85 5.02
CA VAL A 17 -0.40 -6.90 5.05
C VAL A 17 0.11 -6.70 3.62
N THR A 18 0.01 -5.47 3.12
CA THR A 18 0.47 -5.10 1.78
C THR A 18 1.58 -4.07 1.89
N GLU A 19 2.77 -4.40 1.40
CA GLU A 19 3.83 -3.41 1.21
C GLU A 19 3.54 -2.58 -0.03
N TRP A 20 3.65 -1.25 0.09
CA TRP A 20 3.51 -0.32 -1.02
C TRP A 20 4.83 0.40 -1.27
N ARG A 21 5.26 0.39 -2.53
CA ARG A 21 6.44 1.11 -3.03
C ARG A 21 6.01 2.18 -4.02
N LEU A 22 6.11 3.44 -3.60
CA LEU A 22 5.73 4.62 -4.38
C LEU A 22 6.99 5.34 -4.86
N ALA A 23 7.37 5.15 -6.13
CA ALA A 23 8.41 5.95 -6.76
C ALA A 23 7.91 7.40 -7.00
N PRO A 24 8.80 8.40 -7.10
CA PRO A 24 8.41 9.76 -7.45
C PRO A 24 7.56 9.81 -8.73
N GLY A 25 6.42 10.51 -8.67
CA GLY A 25 5.45 10.60 -9.78
C GLY A 25 4.58 9.36 -10.00
N SER A 26 4.67 8.36 -9.12
CA SER A 26 3.75 7.22 -9.11
C SER A 26 2.52 7.46 -8.23
N ALA A 27 1.43 6.74 -8.52
CA ALA A 27 0.21 6.79 -7.73
C ALA A 27 -0.43 5.40 -7.60
N THR A 28 -1.20 5.18 -6.53
CA THR A 28 -2.03 3.97 -6.32
C THR A 28 -3.27 3.95 -7.22
N GLY A 29 -3.62 5.10 -7.81
CA GLY A 29 -4.89 5.29 -8.50
C GLY A 29 -6.08 5.43 -7.54
N HIS A 30 -7.25 5.72 -8.11
CA HIS A 30 -8.50 5.82 -7.35
C HIS A 30 -8.94 4.44 -6.85
N HIS A 31 -9.25 4.33 -5.56
CA HIS A 31 -9.69 3.08 -4.95
C HIS A 31 -10.55 3.36 -3.71
N VAL A 32 -11.22 2.32 -3.22
CA VAL A 32 -11.99 2.34 -1.98
C VAL A 32 -11.36 1.40 -0.97
N HIS A 33 -11.44 1.76 0.31
CA HIS A 33 -10.97 0.90 1.39
C HIS A 33 -12.08 -0.10 1.75
N GLN A 34 -11.79 -1.39 1.57
CA GLN A 34 -12.74 -2.48 1.88
C GLN A 34 -12.72 -2.88 3.36
N MET A 35 -11.69 -2.47 4.09
CA MET A 35 -11.45 -2.77 5.50
C MET A 35 -10.93 -1.52 6.18
N ASP A 36 -11.16 -1.41 7.49
CA ASP A 36 -10.37 -0.50 8.32
C ASP A 36 -8.90 -0.93 8.24
N TYR A 37 -7.99 0.04 8.26
CA TYR A 37 -6.58 -0.24 8.04
C TYR A 37 -5.68 0.70 8.83
N VAL A 38 -4.42 0.27 8.97
CA VAL A 38 -3.33 1.05 9.55
C VAL A 38 -2.25 1.23 8.51
N ILE A 39 -1.60 2.39 8.51
CA ILE A 39 -0.38 2.63 7.75
C ILE A 39 0.81 2.55 8.70
N VAL A 40 1.80 1.74 8.33
CA VAL A 40 3.10 1.67 9.01
C VAL A 40 4.16 2.21 8.04
N PRO A 41 4.64 3.45 8.23
CA PRO A 41 5.71 3.99 7.41
C PRO A 41 7.01 3.20 7.63
N VAL A 42 7.60 2.68 6.55
CA VAL A 42 8.89 1.96 6.59
C VAL A 42 10.09 2.88 6.34
N THR A 43 9.85 4.05 5.73
CA THR A 43 10.82 5.13 5.53
C THR A 43 10.15 6.46 5.84
N SER A 44 10.95 7.52 6.05
CA SER A 44 10.42 8.89 6.03
C SER A 44 9.84 9.23 4.66
N GLY A 45 8.81 10.07 4.64
CA GLY A 45 8.33 10.70 3.42
C GLY A 45 9.24 11.86 2.98
N GLU A 46 9.05 12.30 1.74
CA GLU A 46 9.56 13.58 1.23
C GLU A 46 8.49 14.66 1.34
#